data_AF-A0A524I1F0-F1
#
_entry.id   AF-A0A524I1F0-F1
#
_cell.length_a   1.000
_cell.length_b   1.000
_cell.length_c   1.000
_cell.angle_alpha   90.00
_cell.angle_beta   90.00
_cell.angle_gamma   90.00
#
_symmetry.space_group_name_H-M   'P 1'
#
loop_
_entity.id
_entity.type
_entity.pdbx_description
1 polymer ?
#
loop_
_entity_poly.entity_id
_entity_poly.type
_entity_poly.pdbx_seq_one_letter_code
_entity_poly.pdbx_strand_id
1 'polypeptide(L)'
;MTTDTTDNREFFRDVLRSIHLIMAKTFGLHKVSVTPMGSDGSRLSIPVKIEGLDPEGRQMIYFGKILGGSDIMTERTFQLFKNIYLQMNSREPLFDFTRSAREMAKHQFEGLSKMYDLGIPTAKPFGYYELNGGLFLFVAEFLDTCSVSPSEKVTTEQLEEAFHHLRRMHRKKIFHGDIKPENFIFSDQVYIMDVGHLLDDAPPKEKRAYDVACMIASFLEYSTPEVIVKLAKKNYSSRDLKRAADYMDLIDKRPDFRLSSVKIEKLMRLLQK
;
A
#
# COMPACT_ATOMS: atom_id res chain seq x y z
N MET A 1 -11.62 6.07 38.61
CA MET A 1 -11.31 6.78 37.34
C MET A 1 -9.81 7.07 37.15
N THR A 2 -8.91 6.56 38.00
CA THR A 2 -7.44 6.77 37.91
C THR A 2 -6.65 5.53 37.46
N THR A 3 -7.30 4.37 37.39
CA THR A 3 -6.68 3.08 36.98
C THR A 3 -6.46 3.03 35.46
N ASP A 4 -7.42 3.53 34.69
CA ASP A 4 -7.45 3.45 33.22
C ASP A 4 -6.31 4.23 32.53
N THR A 5 -5.88 5.36 33.10
CA THR A 5 -4.76 6.15 32.57
C THR A 5 -3.39 5.59 32.92
N THR A 6 -3.31 4.79 33.98
CA THR A 6 -2.05 4.15 34.43
C THR A 6 -1.76 2.92 33.56
N ASP A 7 -2.78 2.09 33.31
CA ASP A 7 -2.68 0.90 32.44
C ASP A 7 -2.32 1.28 31.00
N ASN A 8 -2.92 2.34 30.46
CA ASN A 8 -2.62 2.81 29.10
C ASN A 8 -1.17 3.32 28.96
N ARG A 9 -0.62 3.97 30.00
CA ARG A 9 0.79 4.41 30.00
C ARG A 9 1.74 3.24 30.11
N GLU A 10 1.41 2.24 30.93
CA GLU A 10 2.20 1.04 31.09
C GLU A 10 2.24 0.22 29.79
N PHE A 11 1.09 0.02 29.16
CA PHE A 11 0.98 -0.60 27.84
C PHE A 11 1.87 0.09 26.79
N PHE A 12 1.77 1.42 26.68
CA PHE A 12 2.59 2.18 25.73
C PHE A 12 4.09 2.04 26.01
N ARG A 13 4.49 2.08 27.29
CA ARG A 13 5.89 1.89 27.70
C ARG A 13 6.40 0.49 27.32
N ASP A 14 5.56 -0.53 27.43
CA ASP A 14 5.90 -1.91 27.08
C ASP A 14 6.04 -2.12 25.57
N VAL A 15 5.17 -1.49 24.78
CA VAL A 15 5.31 -1.46 23.32
C VAL A 15 6.63 -0.79 22.93
N LEU A 16 6.92 0.40 23.48
CA LEU A 16 8.19 1.07 23.22
C LEU A 16 9.38 0.20 23.64
N ARG A 17 9.35 -0.42 24.83
CA ARG A 17 10.43 -1.32 25.28
C ARG A 17 10.66 -2.46 24.29
N SER A 18 9.59 -3.05 23.74
CA SER A 18 9.67 -4.09 22.72
C SER A 18 10.40 -3.59 21.48
N ILE A 19 10.04 -2.40 20.96
CA ILE A 19 10.71 -1.77 19.82
C ILE A 19 12.21 -1.56 20.11
N HIS A 20 12.57 -0.99 21.26
CA HIS A 20 13.97 -0.77 21.63
C HIS A 20 14.77 -2.08 21.65
N LEU A 21 14.20 -3.15 22.20
CA LEU A 21 14.84 -4.46 22.25
C LEU A 21 15.02 -5.07 20.85
N ILE A 22 14.02 -4.93 19.97
CA ILE A 22 14.10 -5.38 18.58
C ILE A 22 15.21 -4.63 17.84
N MET A 23 15.24 -3.30 17.94
CA MET A 23 16.24 -2.46 17.29
C MET A 23 17.65 -2.75 17.80
N ALA A 24 17.83 -2.96 19.11
CA ALA A 24 19.12 -3.31 19.67
C ALA A 24 19.59 -4.71 19.25
N LYS A 25 18.73 -5.74 19.36
CA LYS A 25 19.13 -7.13 19.10
C LYS A 25 19.27 -7.45 17.62
N THR A 26 18.39 -6.90 16.78
CA THR A 26 18.30 -7.29 15.36
C THR A 26 19.05 -6.32 14.46
N PHE A 27 19.04 -5.03 14.80
CA PHE A 27 19.66 -3.98 14.00
C PHE A 27 20.94 -3.40 14.62
N GLY A 28 21.33 -3.87 15.81
CA GLY A 28 22.53 -3.40 16.50
C GLY A 28 22.46 -1.94 16.94
N LEU A 29 21.26 -1.36 17.06
CA LEU A 29 21.11 0.06 17.37
C LEU A 29 21.17 0.36 18.87
N HIS A 30 21.75 1.50 19.20
CA HIS A 30 21.75 2.11 20.53
C HIS A 30 21.15 3.51 20.48
N LYS A 31 20.80 4.08 21.64
CA LYS A 31 20.11 5.39 21.75
C LYS A 31 18.88 5.50 20.83
N VAL A 32 18.07 4.45 20.82
CA VAL A 32 16.90 4.36 19.95
C VAL A 32 15.85 5.40 20.38
N SER A 33 15.29 6.10 19.39
CA SER A 33 14.15 7.02 19.53
C SER A 33 13.05 6.58 18.58
N VAL A 34 11.80 6.67 19.03
CA VAL A 34 10.61 6.31 18.23
C VAL A 34 9.68 7.51 18.22
N THR A 35 9.37 8.03 17.05
CA THR A 35 8.51 9.22 16.89
C THR A 35 7.36 8.90 15.93
N PRO A 36 6.09 9.08 16.32
CA PRO A 36 4.96 8.95 15.40
C PRO A 36 5.09 9.90 14.21
N MET A 37 4.78 9.42 13.02
CA MET A 37 4.70 10.26 11.82
C MET A 37 3.29 10.87 11.71
N GLY A 38 3.21 12.12 11.24
CA GLY A 38 1.98 12.94 11.22
C GLY A 38 0.76 12.24 10.61
N SER A 39 -0.42 12.55 11.16
CA SER A 39 -1.67 11.77 11.07
C SER A 39 -2.65 12.23 9.97
N ASP A 40 -2.20 12.92 8.93
CA ASP A 40 -3.09 13.30 7.83
C ASP A 40 -3.30 12.11 6.88
N GLY A 41 -4.12 11.16 7.32
CA GLY A 41 -4.65 10.08 6.47
C GLY A 41 -4.48 8.65 6.99
N SER A 42 -3.73 8.40 8.06
CA SER A 42 -3.48 7.04 8.56
C SER A 42 -4.66 6.50 9.39
N ARG A 43 -5.76 6.13 8.73
CA ARG A 43 -6.93 5.52 9.37
C ARG A 43 -6.72 4.04 9.81
N LEU A 44 -5.55 3.44 9.57
CA LEU A 44 -5.37 1.97 9.57
C LEU A 44 -4.09 1.44 10.26
N SER A 45 -3.17 2.28 10.74
CA SER A 45 -1.93 1.84 11.41
C SER A 45 -1.22 3.05 12.02
N ILE A 46 -0.29 2.83 12.95
CA ILE A 46 0.54 3.90 13.52
C ILE A 46 1.91 3.88 12.82
N PRO A 47 2.16 4.75 11.83
CA PRO A 47 3.49 4.92 11.26
C PRO A 47 4.42 5.60 12.27
N VAL A 48 5.62 5.07 12.42
CA VAL A 48 6.66 5.60 13.31
C VAL A 48 7.98 5.73 12.56
N LYS A 49 8.70 6.81 12.82
CA LYS A 49 10.10 6.97 12.49
C LYS A 49 10.92 6.41 13.66
N ILE A 50 11.85 5.51 13.36
CA ILE A 50 12.74 4.89 14.35
C ILE A 50 14.16 5.36 14.05
N GLU A 51 14.79 6.04 14.99
CA GLU A 51 16.15 6.57 14.86
C GLU A 51 17.05 5.91 15.90
N GLY A 52 18.32 5.69 15.56
CA GLY A 52 19.30 5.15 16.49
C GLY A 52 20.72 5.30 15.96
N LEU A 53 21.70 4.94 16.79
CA LEU A 53 23.11 4.87 16.40
C LEU A 53 23.52 3.41 16.21
N ASP A 54 24.20 3.12 15.11
CA ASP A 54 24.85 1.81 14.91
C ASP A 54 26.12 1.67 15.80
N PRO A 55 26.80 0.50 15.79
CA PRO A 55 28.02 0.30 16.58
C PRO A 55 29.16 1.27 16.25
N GLU A 56 29.19 1.81 15.03
CA GLU A 56 30.16 2.81 14.58
C GLU A 56 29.76 4.25 14.94
N GLY A 57 28.59 4.46 15.57
CA GLY A 57 28.08 5.76 15.96
C GLY A 57 27.42 6.54 14.84
N ARG A 58 27.09 5.91 13.71
CA ARG A 58 26.36 6.55 12.59
C ARG A 58 24.87 6.56 12.88
N GLN A 59 24.21 7.66 12.51
CA GLN A 59 22.76 7.78 12.63
C GLN A 59 22.07 6.92 11.57
N MET A 60 21.20 6.02 12.05
CA MET A 60 20.36 5.15 11.23
C MET A 60 18.90 5.52 11.44
N ILE A 61 18.13 5.53 10.34
CA ILE A 61 16.71 5.86 10.34
C ILE A 61 15.95 4.75 9.64
N TYR A 62 14.87 4.29 10.28
CA TYR A 62 13.97 3.26 9.77
C TYR A 62 12.52 3.74 9.81
N PHE A 63 11.73 3.25 8.86
CA PHE A 63 10.29 3.34 8.90
C PHE A 63 9.73 2.13 9.64
N GLY A 64 8.84 2.37 10.60
CA GLY A 64 8.09 1.35 11.31
C GLY A 64 6.59 1.54 11.13
N LYS A 65 5.84 0.43 11.03
CA LYS A 65 4.38 0.43 11.05
C LYS A 65 3.91 -0.51 12.14
N ILE A 66 3.26 0.04 13.17
CA ILE A 66 2.68 -0.75 14.26
C ILE A 66 1.28 -1.19 13.83
N LEU A 67 1.03 -2.50 13.91
CA LEU A 67 -0.18 -3.18 13.43
C LEU A 67 -0.88 -3.89 14.60
N GLY A 68 -2.19 -3.70 14.73
CA GLY A 68 -3.02 -4.23 15.80
C GLY A 68 -4.42 -4.67 15.37
N GLY A 69 -5.28 -4.98 16.35
CA GLY A 69 -6.61 -5.55 16.12
C GLY A 69 -7.59 -4.63 15.37
N SER A 70 -7.55 -3.33 15.64
CA SER A 70 -8.36 -2.32 14.93
C SER A 70 -8.09 -2.29 13.44
N ASP A 71 -6.82 -2.47 13.07
CA ASP A 71 -6.34 -2.40 11.70
C ASP A 71 -6.87 -3.59 10.90
N ILE A 72 -6.83 -4.77 11.51
CA ILE A 72 -7.38 -6.01 10.95
C ILE A 72 -8.87 -5.86 10.68
N MET A 73 -9.63 -5.35 11.66
CA MET A 73 -11.07 -5.20 11.51
C MET A 73 -11.43 -4.23 10.39
N THR A 74 -10.67 -3.15 10.26
CA THR A 74 -10.92 -2.13 9.24
C THR A 74 -10.57 -2.65 7.85
N GLU A 75 -9.39 -3.29 7.68
CA GLU A 75 -9.01 -3.95 6.43
C GLU A 75 -10.08 -4.98 6.03
N ARG A 76 -10.47 -5.87 6.95
CA ARG A 76 -11.51 -6.88 6.69
C ARG A 76 -12.82 -6.27 6.23
N THR A 77 -13.24 -5.17 6.85
CA THR A 77 -14.49 -4.49 6.48
C THR A 77 -14.43 -3.98 5.04
N PHE A 78 -13.30 -3.40 4.63
CA PHE A 78 -13.10 -2.94 3.25
C PHE A 78 -13.05 -4.10 2.25
N GLN A 79 -12.31 -5.17 2.55
CA GLN A 79 -12.25 -6.34 1.66
C GLN A 79 -13.61 -7.04 1.53
N LEU A 80 -14.39 -7.08 2.61
CA LEU A 80 -15.74 -7.64 2.62
C LEU A 80 -16.67 -6.82 1.73
N PHE A 81 -16.64 -5.50 1.85
CA PHE A 81 -17.41 -4.61 0.99
C PHE A 81 -17.10 -4.84 -0.49
N LYS A 82 -15.81 -4.92 -0.86
CA LYS A 82 -15.38 -5.19 -2.23
C LYS A 82 -15.89 -6.55 -2.73
N ASN A 83 -15.77 -7.59 -1.92
CA ASN A 83 -16.24 -8.93 -2.28
C ASN A 83 -17.77 -9.02 -2.41
N ILE A 84 -18.54 -8.38 -1.52
CA ILE A 84 -20.01 -8.29 -1.63
C ILE A 84 -20.39 -7.64 -2.96
N TYR A 85 -19.73 -6.54 -3.31
CA TYR A 85 -19.99 -5.84 -4.56
C TYR A 85 -19.65 -6.71 -5.78
N LEU A 86 -18.53 -7.44 -5.77
CA LEU A 86 -18.18 -8.39 -6.83
C LEU A 86 -19.28 -9.46 -6.99
N GLN A 87 -19.75 -10.02 -5.88
CA GLN A 87 -20.81 -11.02 -5.88
C GLN A 87 -22.14 -10.46 -6.41
N MET A 88 -22.52 -9.22 -6.05
CA MET A 88 -23.70 -8.54 -6.60
C MET A 88 -23.62 -8.39 -8.13
N ASN A 89 -22.42 -8.34 -8.68
CA ASN A 89 -22.15 -8.26 -10.12
C ASN A 89 -21.81 -9.62 -10.74
N SER A 90 -22.18 -10.73 -10.08
CA SER A 90 -21.95 -12.11 -10.54
C SER A 90 -20.47 -12.42 -10.81
N ARG A 91 -19.57 -11.86 -10.00
CA ARG A 91 -18.13 -12.12 -10.03
C ARG A 91 -17.70 -12.88 -8.79
N GLU A 92 -16.71 -13.74 -8.98
CA GLU A 92 -16.05 -14.42 -7.87
C GLU A 92 -15.33 -13.43 -6.96
N PRO A 93 -15.19 -13.74 -5.66
CA PRO A 93 -14.38 -12.96 -4.73
C PRO A 93 -12.94 -12.79 -5.23
N LEU A 94 -12.34 -11.64 -4.91
CA LEU A 94 -10.97 -11.31 -5.32
C LEU A 94 -10.04 -11.01 -4.14
N PHE A 95 -10.61 -10.58 -3.02
CA PHE A 95 -9.86 -10.12 -1.85
C PHE A 95 -9.91 -11.15 -0.72
N ASP A 96 -8.80 -11.29 0.00
CA ASP A 96 -8.70 -12.16 1.17
C ASP A 96 -8.69 -11.34 2.47
N PHE A 97 -8.80 -12.03 3.61
CA PHE A 97 -8.93 -11.44 4.93
C PHE A 97 -7.74 -11.82 5.80
N THR A 98 -7.02 -10.83 6.33
CA THR A 98 -5.99 -11.06 7.33
C THR A 98 -6.61 -11.55 8.63
N ARG A 99 -6.12 -12.66 9.20
CA ARG A 99 -6.71 -13.27 10.41
C ARG A 99 -6.09 -12.75 11.71
N SER A 100 -4.87 -12.20 11.63
CA SER A 100 -4.10 -11.71 12.78
C SER A 100 -3.16 -10.57 12.39
N ALA A 101 -2.66 -9.81 13.38
CA ALA A 101 -1.67 -8.75 13.17
C ALA A 101 -0.36 -9.33 12.62
N ARG A 102 -0.01 -10.56 13.05
CA ARG A 102 1.11 -11.34 12.52
C ARG A 102 0.99 -11.57 11.02
N GLU A 103 -0.18 -12.04 10.58
CA GLU A 103 -0.44 -12.33 9.18
C GLU A 103 -0.41 -11.06 8.33
N MET A 104 -0.99 -9.97 8.82
CA MET A 104 -0.93 -8.67 8.15
C MET A 104 0.52 -8.16 8.00
N ALA A 105 1.32 -8.25 9.07
CA ALA A 105 2.73 -7.85 9.03
C ALA A 105 3.56 -8.73 8.09
N LYS A 106 3.32 -10.05 8.11
CA LYS A 106 3.93 -11.01 7.19
C LYS A 106 3.55 -10.71 5.74
N HIS A 107 2.28 -10.45 5.46
CA HIS A 107 1.79 -10.15 4.12
C HIS A 107 2.43 -8.88 3.55
N GLN A 108 2.50 -7.81 4.35
CA GLN A 108 3.19 -6.58 3.97
C GLN A 108 4.68 -6.83 3.69
N PHE A 109 5.37 -7.56 4.58
CA PHE A 109 6.78 -7.91 4.39
C PHE A 109 7.00 -8.73 3.12
N GLU A 110 6.22 -9.79 2.89
CA GLU A 110 6.36 -10.66 1.72
C GLU A 110 6.02 -9.94 0.41
N GLY A 111 5.01 -9.07 0.42
CA GLY A 111 4.64 -8.26 -0.74
C GLY A 111 5.71 -7.25 -1.13
N LEU A 112 6.20 -6.46 -0.16
CA LEU A 112 7.30 -5.52 -0.40
C LEU A 112 8.60 -6.24 -0.79
N SER A 113 8.89 -7.40 -0.19
CA SER A 113 10.10 -8.18 -0.53
C SER A 113 10.06 -8.62 -2.00
N LYS A 114 8.92 -9.13 -2.47
CA LYS A 114 8.74 -9.51 -3.88
C LYS A 114 8.93 -8.33 -4.84
N MET A 115 8.48 -7.13 -4.47
CA MET A 115 8.68 -5.92 -5.29
C MET A 115 10.15 -5.48 -5.29
N TYR A 116 10.77 -5.46 -4.11
CA TYR A 116 12.18 -5.09 -3.93
C TYR A 116 13.11 -6.04 -4.69
N ASP A 117 12.90 -7.35 -4.56
CA ASP A 117 13.67 -8.39 -5.27
C ASP A 117 13.52 -8.30 -6.79
N LEU A 118 12.39 -7.76 -7.27
CA LEU A 118 12.17 -7.52 -8.70
C LEU A 118 12.89 -6.26 -9.21
N GLY A 119 13.48 -5.45 -8.32
CA GLY A 119 14.07 -4.16 -8.65
C GLY A 119 13.01 -3.13 -9.05
N ILE A 120 11.84 -3.18 -8.41
CA ILE A 120 10.85 -2.10 -8.44
C ILE A 120 11.21 -1.16 -7.28
N PRO A 121 11.33 0.17 -7.51
CA PRO A 121 11.58 1.11 -6.43
C PRO A 121 10.49 0.99 -5.35
N THR A 122 10.92 0.66 -4.14
CA THR A 122 10.08 0.48 -2.94
C THR A 122 10.97 0.60 -1.72
N ALA A 123 10.41 0.84 -0.54
CA ALA A 123 11.19 0.82 0.70
C ALA A 123 11.71 -0.60 0.96
N LYS A 124 13.02 -0.75 1.14
CA LYS A 124 13.62 -2.05 1.46
C LYS A 124 12.98 -2.63 2.73
N PRO A 125 12.31 -3.79 2.67
CA PRO A 125 11.75 -4.41 3.87
C PRO A 125 12.88 -5.06 4.68
N PHE A 126 12.89 -4.82 6.00
CA PHE A 126 13.88 -5.41 6.90
C PHE A 126 13.33 -6.53 7.77
N GLY A 127 12.02 -6.54 8.04
CA GLY A 127 11.39 -7.62 8.78
C GLY A 127 10.06 -7.23 9.41
N TYR A 128 9.47 -8.21 10.10
CA TYR A 128 8.32 -7.99 10.96
C TYR A 128 8.53 -8.71 12.30
N TYR A 129 8.10 -8.08 13.39
CA TYR A 129 8.45 -8.48 14.75
C TYR A 129 7.23 -8.39 15.66
N GLU A 130 7.11 -9.34 16.58
CA GLU A 130 6.07 -9.32 17.61
C GLU A 130 6.37 -8.23 18.65
N LEU A 131 5.32 -7.51 19.05
CA LEU A 131 5.35 -6.53 20.13
C LEU A 131 4.43 -7.01 21.26
N ASN A 132 4.64 -6.46 22.46
CA ASN A 132 3.70 -6.68 23.57
C ASN A 132 2.27 -6.29 23.20
N GLY A 133 1.29 -7.01 23.76
CA GLY A 133 -0.14 -6.72 23.54
C GLY A 133 -0.74 -7.32 22.27
N GLY A 134 -0.08 -8.28 21.63
CA GLY A 134 -0.55 -8.88 20.37
C GLY A 134 -0.39 -7.96 19.16
N LEU A 135 0.42 -6.91 19.29
CA LEU A 135 0.79 -6.00 18.22
C LEU A 135 1.97 -6.56 17.42
N PHE A 136 2.12 -6.08 16.19
CA PHE A 136 3.27 -6.40 15.34
C PHE A 136 3.91 -5.12 14.79
N LEU A 137 5.23 -5.11 14.69
CA LEU A 137 6.01 -4.07 14.04
C LEU A 137 6.47 -4.56 12.67
N PHE A 138 6.07 -3.90 11.60
CA PHE A 138 6.75 -4.02 10.31
C PHE A 138 7.85 -2.95 10.21
N VAL A 139 9.05 -3.32 9.77
CA VAL A 139 10.21 -2.43 9.64
C VAL A 139 10.71 -2.41 8.19
N ALA A 140 10.88 -1.22 7.64
CA ALA A 140 11.41 -0.98 6.30
C ALA A 140 12.36 0.23 6.28
N GLU A 141 12.99 0.43 5.13
CA GLU A 141 13.77 1.62 4.82
C GLU A 141 12.94 2.88 5.01
N PHE A 142 13.55 3.88 5.65
CA PHE A 142 13.00 5.21 5.71
C PHE A 142 13.34 5.93 4.41
N LEU A 143 12.37 6.10 3.53
CA LEU A 143 12.52 6.90 2.32
C LEU A 143 12.43 8.38 2.71
N ASP A 144 13.58 9.05 2.79
CA ASP A 144 13.68 10.50 2.99
C ASP A 144 13.41 11.27 1.69
N THR A 145 12.40 10.81 0.95
CA THR A 145 11.94 11.45 -0.27
C THR A 145 10.84 12.41 0.12
N CYS A 146 11.02 13.70 -0.15
CA CYS A 146 9.89 14.63 -0.16
C CYS A 146 8.85 14.06 -1.13
N SER A 147 7.76 13.51 -0.62
CA SER A 147 6.61 13.17 -1.44
C SER A 147 6.25 14.44 -2.20
N VAL A 148 6.29 14.39 -3.53
CA VAL A 148 5.76 15.44 -4.40
C VAL A 148 4.40 15.81 -3.83
N SER A 149 4.30 17.02 -3.28
CA SER A 149 3.07 17.54 -2.72
C SER A 149 1.98 17.39 -3.79
N PRO A 150 0.69 17.21 -3.44
CA PRO A 150 -0.41 17.28 -4.41
C PRO A 150 -0.37 18.53 -5.31
N SER A 151 0.36 19.58 -4.90
CA SER A 151 0.61 20.81 -5.66
C SER A 151 1.72 20.73 -6.73
N GLU A 152 2.65 19.79 -6.63
CA GLU A 152 3.67 19.53 -7.65
C GLU A 152 3.14 18.47 -8.62
N LYS A 153 3.10 18.81 -9.91
CA LYS A 153 2.41 17.99 -10.92
C LYS A 153 3.22 16.72 -11.20
N VAL A 154 2.63 15.56 -10.90
CA VAL A 154 3.09 14.26 -11.41
C VAL A 154 3.23 14.35 -12.93
N THR A 155 4.42 14.04 -13.46
CA THR A 155 4.70 14.17 -14.90
C THR A 155 4.14 12.99 -15.70
N THR A 156 4.02 13.14 -17.02
CA THR A 156 3.56 12.03 -17.87
C THR A 156 4.60 10.91 -17.90
N GLU A 157 5.88 11.25 -17.81
CA GLU A 157 7.01 10.33 -17.76
C GLU A 157 6.98 9.49 -16.46
N GLN A 158 6.72 10.12 -15.32
CA GLN A 158 6.52 9.44 -14.05
C GLN A 158 5.30 8.51 -14.08
N LEU A 159 4.18 8.93 -14.68
CA LEU A 159 3.03 8.03 -14.87
C LEU A 159 3.37 6.86 -15.80
N GLU A 160 4.13 7.09 -16.86
CA GLU A 160 4.59 6.03 -17.76
C GLU A 160 5.46 5.01 -17.03
N GLU A 161 6.38 5.48 -16.18
CA GLU A 161 7.21 4.64 -15.31
C GLU A 161 6.36 3.82 -14.33
N ALA A 162 5.35 4.44 -13.70
CA ALA A 162 4.42 3.74 -12.81
C ALA A 162 3.69 2.58 -13.51
N PHE A 163 3.17 2.81 -14.73
CA PHE A 163 2.55 1.76 -15.54
C PHE A 163 3.56 0.66 -15.93
N HIS A 164 4.81 1.03 -16.20
CA HIS A 164 5.88 0.09 -16.51
C HIS A 164 6.22 -0.81 -15.33
N HIS A 165 6.37 -0.24 -14.13
CA HIS A 165 6.61 -0.99 -12.89
C HIS A 165 5.49 -1.97 -12.60
N LEU A 166 4.23 -1.52 -12.70
CA LEU A 166 3.07 -2.39 -12.53
C LEU A 166 3.06 -3.54 -13.55
N ARG A 167 3.41 -3.24 -14.81
CA ARG A 167 3.50 -4.28 -15.86
C ARG A 167 4.60 -5.29 -15.57
N ARG A 168 5.76 -4.87 -15.06
CA ARG A 168 6.85 -5.75 -14.62
C ARG A 168 6.39 -6.67 -13.50
N MET A 169 5.68 -6.15 -12.49
CA MET A 169 5.08 -6.95 -11.41
C MET A 169 4.14 -8.02 -11.98
N HIS A 170 3.19 -7.63 -12.83
CA HIS A 170 2.22 -8.57 -13.41
C HIS A 170 2.86 -9.67 -14.27
N ARG A 171 3.97 -9.39 -14.96
CA ARG A 171 4.74 -10.39 -15.72
C ARG A 171 5.35 -11.47 -14.81
N LYS A 172 5.61 -11.13 -13.54
CA LYS A 172 6.11 -12.05 -12.51
C LYS A 172 4.99 -12.60 -11.61
N LYS A 173 3.72 -12.40 -11.97
CA LYS A 173 2.54 -12.78 -11.18
C LYS A 173 2.51 -12.14 -9.79
N ILE A 174 3.11 -10.96 -9.64
CA ILE A 174 2.98 -10.11 -8.46
C ILE A 174 1.87 -9.10 -8.77
N PHE A 175 0.90 -8.99 -7.87
CA PHE A 175 -0.27 -8.11 -8.00
C PHE A 175 -0.32 -7.22 -6.76
N HIS A 176 -0.62 -5.94 -6.94
CA HIS A 176 -0.56 -4.97 -5.86
C HIS A 176 -1.81 -5.03 -4.98
N GLY A 177 -3.00 -5.09 -5.56
CA GLY A 177 -4.27 -5.24 -4.83
C GLY A 177 -4.79 -4.00 -4.10
N ASP A 178 -4.03 -2.90 -4.05
CA ASP A 178 -4.44 -1.64 -3.40
C ASP A 178 -3.81 -0.41 -4.07
N ILE A 179 -3.92 -0.30 -5.39
CA ILE A 179 -3.39 0.87 -6.11
C ILE A 179 -4.26 2.09 -5.82
N LYS A 180 -3.61 3.16 -5.36
CA LYS A 180 -4.15 4.49 -5.07
C LYS A 180 -2.99 5.50 -4.96
N PRO A 181 -3.22 6.82 -5.14
CA PRO A 181 -2.13 7.80 -5.16
C PRO A 181 -1.26 7.81 -3.90
N GLU A 182 -1.84 7.51 -2.74
CA GLU A 182 -1.13 7.50 -1.44
C GLU A 182 -0.11 6.36 -1.33
N ASN A 183 -0.24 5.33 -2.15
CA ASN A 183 0.68 4.20 -2.22
C ASN A 183 1.80 4.42 -3.24
N PHE A 184 1.91 5.62 -3.82
CA PHE A 184 2.96 6.00 -4.75
C PHE A 184 3.70 7.23 -4.23
N ILE A 185 5.03 7.19 -4.33
CA ILE A 185 5.86 8.38 -4.13
C ILE A 185 6.51 8.69 -5.47
N PHE A 186 6.12 9.81 -6.06
CA PHE A 186 6.75 10.35 -7.25
C PHE A 186 7.91 11.23 -6.81
N SER A 187 9.14 10.84 -7.14
CA SER A 187 10.34 11.61 -6.82
C SER A 187 11.37 11.45 -7.96
N ASP A 188 12.64 11.23 -7.64
CA ASP A 188 13.70 10.82 -8.58
C ASP A 188 13.33 9.53 -9.33
N GLN A 189 12.65 8.63 -8.64
CA GLN A 189 12.04 7.40 -9.13
C GLN A 189 10.58 7.35 -8.71
N VAL A 190 9.83 6.41 -9.28
CA VAL A 190 8.46 6.11 -8.85
C VAL A 190 8.47 4.94 -7.87
N TYR A 191 8.37 5.26 -6.59
CA TYR A 191 8.30 4.26 -5.52
C TYR A 191 6.87 3.75 -5.35
N ILE A 192 6.73 2.43 -5.23
CA ILE A 192 5.47 1.74 -4.94
C ILE A 192 5.52 1.25 -3.49
N MET A 193 4.50 1.60 -2.72
CA MET A 193 4.43 1.38 -1.28
C MET A 193 3.16 0.60 -0.91
N ASP A 194 3.23 -0.11 0.21
CA ASP A 194 2.16 -0.96 0.72
C ASP A 194 1.68 -2.04 -0.28
N VAL A 195 0.91 -3.01 0.20
CA VAL A 195 0.29 -4.03 -0.65
C VAL A 195 -1.08 -4.39 -0.11
N GLY A 196 -2.05 -4.57 -1.01
CA GLY A 196 -3.36 -5.11 -0.68
C GLY A 196 -3.34 -6.62 -0.55
N HIS A 197 -4.42 -7.19 0.00
CA HIS A 197 -4.57 -8.62 0.17
C HIS A 197 -5.54 -9.20 -0.88
N LEU A 198 -4.98 -9.85 -1.89
CA LEU A 198 -5.71 -10.58 -2.93
C LEU A 198 -5.68 -12.07 -2.62
N LEU A 199 -6.78 -12.78 -2.89
CA LEU A 199 -6.87 -14.24 -2.75
C LEU A 199 -5.82 -14.95 -3.60
N ASP A 200 -5.03 -15.86 -3.04
CA ASP A 200 -3.94 -16.53 -3.77
C ASP A 200 -4.41 -17.29 -5.02
N ASP A 201 -5.55 -17.96 -4.93
CA ASP A 201 -6.17 -18.77 -5.98
C ASP A 201 -7.00 -17.96 -6.99
N ALA A 202 -7.31 -16.70 -6.71
CA ALA A 202 -8.06 -15.87 -7.64
C ALA A 202 -7.32 -15.76 -9.00
N PRO A 203 -8.05 -15.77 -10.14
CA PRO A 203 -7.40 -15.87 -11.44
C PRO A 203 -6.44 -14.70 -11.70
N PRO A 204 -5.20 -14.95 -12.15
CA PRO A 204 -4.20 -13.89 -12.41
C PRO A 204 -4.69 -12.78 -13.36
N LYS A 205 -5.60 -13.11 -14.27
CA LYS A 205 -6.23 -12.16 -15.20
C LYS A 205 -7.19 -11.19 -14.50
N GLU A 206 -7.87 -11.62 -13.44
CA GLU A 206 -8.79 -10.77 -12.65
C GLU A 206 -8.00 -9.86 -11.71
N LYS A 207 -6.99 -10.41 -11.02
CA LYS A 207 -6.05 -9.61 -10.20
C LYS A 207 -5.40 -8.48 -11.02
N ARG A 208 -4.91 -8.81 -12.23
CA ARG A 208 -4.38 -7.83 -13.18
C ARG A 208 -5.41 -6.78 -13.55
N ALA A 209 -6.61 -7.21 -13.92
CA ALA A 209 -7.66 -6.30 -14.38
C ALA A 209 -8.03 -5.29 -13.29
N TYR A 210 -8.14 -5.75 -12.03
CA TYR A 210 -8.38 -4.89 -10.89
C TYR A 210 -7.24 -3.89 -10.66
N ASP A 211 -5.97 -4.33 -10.66
CA ASP A 211 -4.82 -3.44 -10.53
C ASP A 211 -4.79 -2.38 -11.63
N VAL A 212 -4.97 -2.79 -12.89
CA VAL A 212 -4.98 -1.87 -14.04
C VAL A 212 -6.14 -0.89 -13.96
N ALA A 213 -7.31 -1.35 -13.51
CA ALA A 213 -8.47 -0.48 -13.32
C ALA A 213 -8.21 0.57 -12.25
N CYS A 214 -7.64 0.16 -11.11
CA CYS A 214 -7.26 1.07 -10.03
C CYS A 214 -6.21 2.08 -10.53
N MET A 215 -5.16 1.63 -11.22
CA MET A 215 -4.12 2.50 -11.80
C MET A 215 -4.71 3.55 -12.75
N ILE A 216 -5.60 3.13 -13.64
CA ILE A 216 -6.24 4.05 -14.59
C ILE A 216 -7.09 5.06 -13.86
N ALA A 217 -7.91 4.61 -12.90
CA ALA A 217 -8.82 5.47 -12.18
C ALA A 217 -8.06 6.47 -11.29
N SER A 218 -7.17 5.98 -10.43
CA SER A 218 -6.44 6.75 -9.42
C SER A 218 -5.67 7.95 -9.98
N PHE A 219 -5.19 7.85 -11.21
CA PHE A 219 -4.37 8.91 -11.81
C PHE A 219 -5.14 9.87 -12.75
N LEU A 220 -6.48 9.80 -12.79
CA LEU A 220 -7.32 10.74 -13.54
C LEU A 220 -7.40 12.15 -12.95
N GLU A 221 -6.99 12.34 -11.69
CA GLU A 221 -6.85 13.69 -11.11
C GLU A 221 -5.54 14.36 -11.55
N TYR A 222 -4.54 13.56 -11.87
CA TYR A 222 -3.19 14.01 -12.23
C TYR A 222 -3.00 14.15 -13.75
N SER A 223 -3.85 13.51 -14.56
CA SER A 223 -3.75 13.57 -16.03
C SER A 223 -5.11 13.38 -16.73
N THR A 224 -5.14 13.58 -18.05
CA THR A 224 -6.37 13.43 -18.84
C THR A 224 -6.66 11.96 -19.15
N PRO A 225 -7.94 11.57 -19.35
CA PRO A 225 -8.31 10.21 -19.74
C PRO A 225 -7.54 9.70 -20.98
N GLU A 226 -7.30 10.56 -21.96
CA GLU A 226 -6.55 10.20 -23.17
C GLU A 226 -5.10 9.83 -22.89
N VAL A 227 -4.42 10.60 -22.04
CA VAL A 227 -3.02 10.32 -21.67
C VAL A 227 -2.96 9.03 -20.88
N ILE A 228 -3.80 8.86 -19.86
CA ILE A 228 -3.83 7.64 -19.03
C ILE A 228 -4.12 6.39 -19.88
N VAL A 229 -5.13 6.43 -20.75
CA VAL A 229 -5.44 5.28 -21.61
C VAL A 229 -4.32 5.01 -22.61
N LYS A 230 -3.66 6.04 -23.14
CA LYS A 230 -2.49 5.87 -24.02
C LYS A 230 -1.35 5.16 -23.28
N LEU A 231 -1.04 5.55 -22.04
CA LEU A 231 -0.02 4.90 -21.21
C LEU A 231 -0.39 3.45 -20.87
N ALA A 232 -1.66 3.20 -20.57
CA ALA A 232 -2.17 1.85 -20.34
C ALA A 232 -2.04 0.97 -21.60
N LYS A 233 -2.36 1.50 -22.79
CA LYS A 233 -2.23 0.81 -24.09
C LYS A 233 -0.78 0.48 -24.47
N LYS A 234 0.20 1.27 -24.01
CA LYS A 234 1.63 0.94 -24.20
C LYS A 234 2.04 -0.31 -23.43
N ASN A 235 1.37 -0.61 -22.31
CA ASN A 235 1.78 -1.67 -21.37
C ASN A 235 0.85 -2.90 -21.39
N TYR A 236 -0.41 -2.74 -21.80
CA TYR A 236 -1.45 -3.76 -21.71
C TYR A 236 -2.19 -3.93 -23.04
N SER A 237 -2.65 -5.15 -23.29
CA SER A 237 -3.43 -5.45 -24.51
C SER A 237 -4.83 -4.86 -24.42
N SER A 238 -5.50 -4.64 -25.56
CA SER A 238 -6.91 -4.23 -25.57
C SER A 238 -7.82 -5.20 -24.81
N ARG A 239 -7.46 -6.50 -24.74
CA ARG A 239 -8.20 -7.49 -23.93
C ARG A 239 -8.02 -7.24 -22.44
N ASP A 240 -6.80 -6.94 -21.98
CA ASP A 240 -6.54 -6.59 -20.58
C ASP A 240 -7.32 -5.31 -20.20
N LEU A 241 -7.32 -4.30 -21.07
CA LEU A 241 -8.01 -3.02 -20.83
C LEU A 241 -9.53 -3.15 -20.79
N LYS A 242 -10.11 -3.95 -21.70
CA LYS A 242 -11.55 -4.26 -21.65
C LYS A 242 -11.93 -4.96 -20.35
N ARG A 243 -11.08 -5.86 -19.87
CA ARG A 243 -11.29 -6.54 -18.58
C ARG A 243 -11.16 -5.60 -17.40
N ALA A 244 -10.22 -4.65 -17.45
CA ALA A 244 -10.09 -3.61 -16.43
C ALA A 244 -11.31 -2.67 -16.39
N ALA A 245 -11.92 -2.37 -17.55
CA ALA A 245 -13.14 -1.57 -17.61
C ALA A 245 -14.28 -2.17 -16.77
N ASP A 246 -14.34 -3.50 -16.64
CA ASP A 246 -15.34 -4.17 -15.84
C ASP A 246 -15.24 -3.87 -14.33
N TYR A 247 -14.08 -3.42 -13.86
CA TYR A 247 -13.85 -3.08 -12.45
C TYR A 247 -14.11 -1.59 -12.15
N MET A 248 -14.42 -0.78 -13.15
CA MET A 248 -14.60 0.67 -12.97
C MET A 248 -15.80 1.01 -12.09
N ASP A 249 -16.91 0.25 -12.17
CA ASP A 249 -18.08 0.50 -11.31
C ASP A 249 -17.79 0.14 -9.83
N LEU A 250 -16.98 -0.91 -9.58
CA LEU A 250 -16.48 -1.19 -8.22
C LEU A 250 -15.65 -0.02 -7.69
N ILE A 251 -14.76 0.53 -8.52
CA ILE A 251 -13.86 1.62 -8.13
C ILE A 251 -14.64 2.92 -7.90
N ASP A 252 -15.64 3.23 -8.73
CA ASP A 252 -16.51 4.40 -8.54
C ASP A 252 -17.30 4.36 -7.21
N LYS A 253 -17.57 3.16 -6.69
CA LYS A 253 -18.28 2.95 -5.42
C LYS A 253 -17.37 2.93 -4.20
N ARG A 254 -16.05 3.02 -4.36
CA ARG A 254 -15.10 3.06 -3.25
C ARG A 254 -15.25 4.38 -2.47
N PRO A 255 -15.37 4.33 -1.13
CA PRO A 255 -15.60 5.53 -0.32
C PRO A 255 -14.40 6.49 -0.30
N ASP A 256 -13.20 5.98 -0.57
CA ASP A 256 -11.93 6.71 -0.67
C ASP A 256 -11.67 7.30 -2.06
N PHE A 257 -12.60 7.15 -3.00
CA PHE A 257 -12.40 7.52 -4.40
C PHE A 257 -13.58 8.33 -4.94
N ARG A 258 -13.32 9.48 -5.57
CA ARG A 258 -14.35 10.32 -6.19
C ARG A 258 -13.91 10.81 -7.56
N LEU A 259 -14.50 10.26 -8.61
CA LEU A 259 -14.32 10.78 -9.97
C LEU A 259 -15.55 11.56 -10.42
N SER A 260 -15.34 12.54 -11.29
CA SER A 260 -16.46 13.16 -11.99
C SER A 260 -17.05 12.20 -13.03
N SER A 261 -18.37 12.13 -13.11
CA SER A 261 -19.09 11.23 -14.03
C SER A 261 -18.67 11.44 -15.50
N VAL A 262 -18.34 12.68 -15.88
CA VAL A 262 -17.84 13.03 -17.22
C VAL A 262 -16.50 12.36 -17.54
N LYS A 263 -15.57 12.30 -16.58
CA LYS A 263 -14.27 11.63 -16.77
C LYS A 263 -14.45 10.12 -16.91
N ILE A 264 -15.34 9.51 -16.11
CA ILE A 264 -15.65 8.08 -16.19
C ILE A 264 -16.24 7.71 -17.55
N GLU A 265 -17.26 8.45 -18.02
CA GLU A 265 -17.92 8.13 -19.29
C GLU A 265 -16.92 8.19 -20.47
N LYS A 266 -16.08 9.23 -20.48
CA LYS A 266 -15.03 9.38 -21.48
C LYS A 266 -14.00 8.26 -21.40
N LEU A 267 -13.58 7.88 -20.19
CA LEU A 267 -12.68 6.76 -19.96
C LEU A 267 -13.26 5.45 -20.51
N MET A 268 -14.51 5.14 -20.19
CA MET A 268 -15.17 3.89 -20.62
C MET A 268 -15.21 3.78 -22.14
N ARG A 269 -15.52 4.88 -22.85
CA ARG A 269 -15.48 4.91 -24.32
C ARG A 269 -14.07 4.65 -24.88
N LEU A 270 -13.02 5.10 -24.20
CA LEU A 270 -11.63 4.91 -24.62
C LEU A 270 -11.10 3.48 -24.36
N LEU A 271 -11.58 2.82 -23.30
CA LEU A 271 -11.20 1.44 -22.94
C LEU A 271 -11.88 0.38 -23.83
N GLN A 272 -13.05 0.70 -24.38
CA GLN A 272 -13.79 -0.20 -25.26
C GLN A 272 -13.27 -0.21 -26.71
N LYS A 273 -12.53 0.83 -27.12
CA LYS A 273 -11.84 0.95 -28.41
C LYS A 273 -10.48 0.25 -28.40
#